data_AF-A0A947T615-F1
#
_entry.id   AF-A0A947T615-F1
#
_cell.length_a   1.000
_cell.length_b   1.000
_cell.length_c   1.000
_cell.angle_alpha   90.00
_cell.angle_beta   90.00
_cell.angle_gamma   90.00
#
_symmetry.space_group_name_H-M   'P 1'
#
loop_
_entity.id
_entity.type
_entity.pdbx_description
1 polymer ?
#
loop_
_entity_poly.entity_id
_entity_poly.type
_entity_poly.pdbx_seq_one_letter_code
_entity_poly.pdbx_strand_id
1 'polypeptide(L)'
;MAAPATAGGRRARRREEAGSRRGVARRLDAEQRRLSAEVERLRRRLRVVMEKSADPHEAWLEQRLAVAGSRQHRDLAYFPGGAQNPYLRLLYSRCIEAGFDPRPLARYEHLDRLPNDGVFHLHWTRVFQAGAESEEKAGGQSRAYLQRIEDFLERGGTLVWSVHEALPHD
;
A
#
# COMPACT_ATOMS: atom_id res chain seq x y z
N MET A 1 -24.27 -9.28 -70.15
CA MET A 1 -25.37 -9.89 -69.37
C MET A 1 -24.78 -10.51 -68.10
N ALA A 2 -25.00 -9.90 -66.93
CA ALA A 2 -24.48 -10.40 -65.65
C ALA A 2 -25.56 -11.23 -64.94
N ALA A 3 -25.21 -12.46 -64.55
CA ALA A 3 -26.12 -13.38 -63.86
C ALA A 3 -26.42 -12.93 -62.42
N PRO A 4 -27.66 -13.05 -61.92
CA PRO A 4 -28.01 -12.62 -60.58
C PRO A 4 -27.47 -13.58 -59.52
N ALA A 5 -26.73 -13.04 -58.56
CA ALA A 5 -26.30 -13.77 -57.36
C ALA A 5 -27.52 -14.32 -56.62
N THR A 6 -27.60 -15.64 -56.51
CA THR A 6 -28.73 -16.39 -55.97
C THR A 6 -29.02 -16.03 -54.51
N ALA A 7 -30.30 -15.84 -54.19
CA ALA A 7 -30.80 -15.46 -52.87
C ALA A 7 -30.41 -16.45 -51.74
N GLY A 8 -30.01 -17.68 -52.07
CA GLY A 8 -29.53 -18.70 -51.13
C GLY A 8 -28.17 -18.38 -50.50
N GLY A 9 -27.23 -17.79 -51.24
CA GLY A 9 -25.88 -17.51 -50.74
C GLY A 9 -25.81 -16.40 -49.69
N ARG A 10 -26.70 -15.40 -49.77
CA ARG A 10 -26.78 -14.30 -48.80
C ARG A 10 -27.39 -14.73 -47.46
N ARG A 11 -28.29 -15.72 -47.46
CA ARG A 11 -28.88 -16.29 -46.23
C ARG A 11 -27.88 -17.18 -45.48
N ALA A 12 -27.04 -17.93 -46.19
CA ALA A 12 -26.01 -18.78 -45.59
C ALA A 12 -24.94 -17.94 -44.88
N ARG A 13 -24.37 -16.92 -45.54
CA ARG A 13 -23.36 -16.02 -44.94
C ARG A 13 -23.87 -15.25 -43.72
N ARG A 14 -25.12 -14.76 -43.76
CA ARG A 14 -25.74 -14.09 -42.59
C ARG A 14 -25.92 -15.01 -41.38
N ARG A 15 -26.13 -16.33 -41.59
CA ARG A 15 -26.23 -17.31 -40.50
C ARG A 15 -24.86 -17.60 -39.88
N GLU A 16 -23.81 -17.71 -40.69
CA GLU A 16 -22.44 -17.89 -40.20
C GLU A 16 -21.92 -16.68 -39.43
N GLU A 17 -22.13 -15.47 -39.93
CA GLU A 17 -21.74 -14.23 -39.23
C GLU A 17 -22.52 -14.05 -37.90
N ALA A 18 -23.80 -14.40 -37.88
CA ALA A 18 -24.61 -14.38 -36.65
C ALA A 18 -24.15 -15.45 -35.63
N GLY A 19 -23.73 -16.64 -36.12
CA GLY A 19 -23.16 -17.69 -35.28
C GLY A 19 -21.81 -17.29 -34.67
N SER A 20 -20.94 -16.67 -35.48
CA SER A 20 -19.63 -16.17 -35.06
C SER A 20 -19.75 -15.06 -34.01
N ARG A 21 -20.64 -14.07 -34.22
CA ARG A 21 -20.89 -12.98 -33.25
C ARG A 21 -21.47 -13.50 -31.92
N ARG A 22 -22.36 -14.50 -31.96
CA ARG A 22 -22.88 -15.16 -30.75
C ARG A 22 -21.79 -15.95 -30.01
N GLY A 23 -20.84 -16.55 -30.74
CA GLY A 23 -19.69 -17.24 -30.17
C GLY A 23 -18.74 -16.29 -29.43
N VAL A 24 -18.47 -15.13 -30.00
CA VAL A 24 -17.62 -14.09 -29.38
C VAL A 24 -18.28 -13.51 -28.14
N ALA A 25 -19.57 -13.13 -28.20
CA ALA A 25 -20.30 -12.60 -27.05
C ALA A 25 -20.32 -13.57 -25.86
N ARG A 26 -20.53 -14.88 -26.12
CA ARG A 26 -20.50 -15.91 -25.07
C ARG A 26 -19.15 -16.07 -24.40
N ARG A 27 -18.04 -15.87 -25.14
CA ARG A 27 -16.68 -15.92 -24.58
C ARG A 27 -16.40 -14.72 -23.68
N LEU A 28 -16.76 -13.52 -24.12
CA LEU A 28 -16.61 -12.31 -23.32
C LEU A 28 -17.43 -12.38 -22.02
N ASP A 29 -18.66 -12.85 -22.09
CA ASP A 29 -19.50 -13.06 -20.91
C ASP A 29 -18.90 -14.08 -19.92
N ALA A 30 -18.29 -15.15 -20.43
CA ALA A 30 -17.64 -16.16 -19.60
C ALA A 30 -16.37 -15.61 -18.94
N GLU A 31 -15.59 -14.83 -19.66
CA GLU A 31 -14.38 -14.18 -19.17
C GLU A 31 -14.70 -13.11 -18.11
N GLN A 32 -15.73 -12.29 -18.35
CA GLN A 32 -16.20 -11.29 -17.39
C GLN A 32 -16.71 -11.93 -16.10
N ARG A 33 -17.44 -13.06 -16.18
CA ARG A 33 -17.84 -13.84 -14.99
C ARG A 33 -16.63 -14.40 -14.23
N ARG A 34 -15.63 -14.92 -14.94
CA ARG A 34 -14.39 -15.43 -14.33
C ARG A 34 -13.64 -14.33 -13.59
N LEU A 35 -13.42 -13.18 -14.23
CA LEU A 35 -12.75 -12.03 -13.62
C LEU A 35 -13.51 -11.50 -12.40
N SER A 36 -14.85 -11.42 -12.48
CA SER A 36 -15.67 -10.98 -11.34
C SER A 36 -15.55 -11.93 -10.15
N ALA A 37 -15.56 -13.24 -10.39
CA ALA A 37 -15.37 -14.24 -9.34
C ALA A 37 -13.97 -14.17 -8.71
N GLU A 38 -12.94 -13.86 -9.51
CA GLU A 38 -11.57 -13.71 -9.03
C GLU A 38 -11.40 -12.44 -8.17
N VAL A 39 -11.99 -11.32 -8.58
CA VAL A 39 -12.04 -10.09 -7.78
C VAL A 39 -12.72 -10.32 -6.44
N GLU A 40 -13.86 -11.03 -6.42
CA GLU A 40 -14.55 -11.36 -5.18
C GLU A 40 -13.75 -12.31 -4.28
N ARG A 41 -13.02 -13.27 -4.86
CA ARG A 41 -12.10 -14.14 -4.11
C ARG A 41 -10.98 -13.32 -3.46
N LEU A 42 -10.40 -12.37 -4.19
CA LEU A 42 -9.34 -11.49 -3.68
C LEU A 42 -9.85 -10.56 -2.58
N ARG A 43 -11.04 -9.96 -2.75
CA ARG A 43 -11.69 -9.13 -1.71
C ARG A 43 -11.94 -9.91 -0.43
N ARG A 44 -12.41 -11.16 -0.55
CA ARG A 44 -12.66 -12.03 0.60
C ARG A 44 -11.36 -12.43 1.32
N ARG A 45 -10.29 -12.73 0.58
CA ARG A 45 -8.95 -12.98 1.16
C ARG A 45 -8.41 -11.76 1.87
N LEU A 46 -8.51 -10.58 1.25
CA LEU A 46 -8.09 -9.32 1.85
C LEU A 46 -8.84 -9.07 3.15
N ARG A 47 -10.17 -9.28 3.17
CA ARG A 47 -10.99 -9.17 4.38
C ARG A 47 -10.53 -10.11 5.50
N VAL A 48 -10.28 -11.40 5.20
CA VAL A 48 -9.79 -12.35 6.21
C VAL A 48 -8.40 -11.99 6.73
N VAL A 49 -7.52 -11.49 5.87
CA VAL A 49 -6.18 -10.99 6.27
C VAL A 49 -6.30 -9.73 7.13
N MET A 50 -7.29 -8.88 6.87
CA MET A 50 -7.60 -7.69 7.67
C MET A 50 -8.29 -8.03 9.00
N GLU A 51 -9.18 -9.02 9.04
CA GLU A 51 -9.91 -9.44 10.26
C GLU A 51 -9.03 -10.27 11.21
N LYS A 52 -8.08 -11.08 10.68
CA LYS A 52 -7.14 -11.87 11.50
C LYS A 52 -5.92 -11.10 11.96
N SER A 53 -5.66 -9.96 11.36
CA SER A 53 -4.77 -8.96 11.93
C SER A 53 -5.63 -8.18 12.92
N ALA A 54 -5.46 -8.36 14.23
CA ALA A 54 -6.02 -7.43 15.21
C ALA A 54 -5.77 -5.99 14.71
N ASP A 55 -6.77 -5.11 14.82
CA ASP A 55 -6.62 -3.72 14.35
C ASP A 55 -5.32 -3.18 14.99
N PRO A 56 -4.35 -2.75 14.18
CA PRO A 56 -3.06 -2.31 14.70
C PRO A 56 -3.17 -1.17 15.69
N HIS A 57 -4.25 -0.38 15.57
CA HIS A 57 -4.62 0.64 16.52
C HIS A 57 -5.07 0.04 17.86
N GLU A 58 -5.82 -1.08 17.85
CA GLU A 58 -6.30 -1.77 19.05
C GLU A 58 -5.18 -2.47 19.83
N ALA A 59 -4.30 -3.24 19.16
CA ALA A 59 -3.16 -3.87 19.85
C ALA A 59 -2.18 -2.84 20.44
N TRP A 60 -2.04 -1.69 19.76
CA TRP A 60 -1.30 -0.53 20.27
C TRP A 60 -2.01 0.16 21.44
N LEU A 61 -3.34 0.30 21.38
CA LEU A 61 -4.16 0.83 22.48
C LEU A 61 -4.08 -0.05 23.73
N GLU A 62 -4.15 -1.37 23.58
CA GLU A 62 -3.98 -2.32 24.68
C GLU A 62 -2.61 -2.17 25.35
N GLN A 63 -1.54 -2.06 24.55
CA GLN A 63 -0.20 -1.81 25.06
C GLN A 63 -0.11 -0.46 25.78
N ARG A 64 -0.72 0.61 25.22
CA ARG A 64 -0.77 1.93 25.87
C ARG A 64 -1.53 1.93 27.19
N LEU A 65 -2.67 1.27 27.26
CA LEU A 65 -3.48 1.16 28.47
C LEU A 65 -2.74 0.40 29.57
N ALA A 66 -1.94 -0.60 29.21
CA ALA A 66 -1.13 -1.37 30.16
C ALA A 66 0.01 -0.57 30.82
N VAL A 67 0.46 0.54 30.21
CA VAL A 67 1.60 1.34 30.72
C VAL A 67 1.23 2.80 31.02
N ALA A 68 -0.05 3.15 30.96
CA ALA A 68 -0.58 4.44 31.39
C ALA A 68 -0.47 4.58 32.92
N GLY A 69 0.73 4.91 33.44
CA GLY A 69 0.92 4.96 34.89
C GLY A 69 2.09 5.74 35.48
N SER A 70 3.25 5.93 34.83
CA SER A 70 4.37 6.52 35.61
C SER A 70 5.60 7.11 34.90
N ARG A 71 5.65 7.22 33.56
CA ARG A 71 6.77 7.90 32.88
C ARG A 71 6.30 8.78 31.73
N GLN A 72 6.87 9.98 31.61
CA GLN A 72 6.82 10.74 30.37
C GLN A 72 7.64 9.98 29.33
N HIS A 73 6.96 9.28 28.42
CA HIS A 73 7.61 8.66 27.27
C HIS A 73 7.78 9.71 26.16
N ARG A 74 8.90 9.66 25.45
CA ARG A 74 9.09 10.48 24.25
C ARG A 74 8.36 9.85 23.07
N ASP A 75 7.78 10.69 22.23
CA ASP A 75 7.14 10.27 20.98
C ASP A 75 8.19 9.63 20.05
N LEU A 76 7.96 8.38 19.64
CA LEU A 76 8.73 7.70 18.60
C LEU A 76 7.78 7.34 17.45
N ALA A 77 7.78 8.13 16.41
CA ALA A 77 7.08 7.80 15.18
C ALA A 77 7.94 6.93 14.28
N TYR A 78 7.35 6.00 13.53
CA TYR A 78 8.08 5.24 12.51
C TYR A 78 7.34 5.13 11.19
N PHE A 79 8.09 5.11 10.10
CA PHE A 79 7.56 4.98 8.75
C PHE A 79 8.56 4.24 7.84
N PRO A 80 8.13 3.40 6.90
CA PRO A 80 6.75 2.99 6.61
C PRO A 80 6.13 2.23 7.79
N GLY A 81 4.85 2.49 8.06
CA GLY A 81 4.08 1.71 9.01
C GLY A 81 3.81 0.30 8.44
N GLY A 82 3.87 -0.72 9.29
CA GLY A 82 3.62 -2.09 8.88
C GLY A 82 3.18 -2.94 10.05
N ALA A 83 1.90 -2.90 10.39
CA ALA A 83 1.35 -3.73 11.46
C ALA A 83 1.47 -5.23 11.19
N GLN A 84 1.54 -5.59 9.91
CA GLN A 84 1.76 -6.95 9.44
C GLN A 84 3.24 -7.33 9.43
N ASN A 85 4.16 -6.42 9.73
CA ASN A 85 5.59 -6.72 9.77
C ASN A 85 5.97 -7.23 11.17
N PRO A 86 6.18 -8.54 11.37
CA PRO A 86 6.53 -9.10 12.67
C PRO A 86 7.88 -8.58 13.19
N TYR A 87 8.79 -8.16 12.30
CA TYR A 87 10.04 -7.54 12.68
C TYR A 87 9.81 -6.21 13.41
N LEU A 88 8.93 -5.35 12.90
CA LEU A 88 8.62 -4.07 13.55
C LEU A 88 7.96 -4.29 14.92
N ARG A 89 7.10 -5.30 15.05
CA ARG A 89 6.51 -5.67 16.35
C ARG A 89 7.57 -6.06 17.37
N LEU A 90 8.52 -6.90 16.98
CA LEU A 90 9.62 -7.30 17.84
C LEU A 90 10.51 -6.09 18.19
N LEU A 91 10.88 -5.29 17.18
CA LEU A 91 11.75 -4.14 17.33
C LEU A 91 11.20 -3.12 18.34
N TYR A 92 9.90 -2.83 18.28
CA TYR A 92 9.28 -1.83 19.16
C TYR A 92 8.70 -2.40 20.47
N SER A 93 8.75 -3.72 20.67
CA SER A 93 8.11 -4.41 21.81
C SER A 93 8.53 -3.89 23.19
N ARG A 94 9.75 -3.35 23.30
CA ARG A 94 10.32 -2.84 24.56
C ARG A 94 10.67 -1.34 24.53
N CYS A 95 10.24 -0.60 23.52
CA CYS A 95 10.49 0.85 23.45
C CYS A 95 9.93 1.59 24.66
N ILE A 96 8.76 1.16 25.15
CA ILE A 96 8.13 1.73 26.34
C ILE A 96 9.00 1.56 27.58
N GLU A 97 9.65 0.39 27.77
CA GLU A 97 10.59 0.16 28.87
C GLU A 97 11.81 1.10 28.78
N ALA A 98 12.19 1.48 27.56
CA ALA A 98 13.26 2.45 27.27
C ALA A 98 12.79 3.92 27.30
N GLY A 99 11.52 4.20 27.62
CA GLY A 99 10.99 5.55 27.71
C GLY A 99 10.53 6.16 26.38
N PHE A 100 10.23 5.33 25.37
CA PHE A 100 9.71 5.76 24.08
C PHE A 100 8.31 5.20 23.82
N ASP A 101 7.42 6.00 23.25
CA ASP A 101 6.10 5.58 22.79
C ASP A 101 6.12 5.38 21.26
N PRO A 102 6.33 4.14 20.77
CA PRO A 102 6.41 3.85 19.35
C PRO A 102 5.01 3.90 18.71
N ARG A 103 4.87 4.66 17.61
CA ARG A 103 3.64 4.74 16.83
C ARG A 103 3.90 4.73 15.32
N PRO A 104 3.16 3.93 14.54
CA PRO A 104 3.28 3.98 13.09
C PRO A 104 2.73 5.30 12.55
N LEU A 105 3.41 5.91 11.59
CA LEU A 105 2.81 6.94 10.76
C LEU A 105 2.01 6.28 9.63
N ALA A 106 0.75 6.67 9.49
CA ALA A 106 -0.08 6.24 8.36
C ALA A 106 0.39 6.84 7.03
N ARG A 107 0.96 8.06 7.08
CA ARG A 107 1.44 8.84 5.94
C ARG A 107 2.68 9.62 6.37
N TYR A 108 3.67 9.75 5.50
CA TYR A 108 4.92 10.43 5.85
C TYR A 108 4.70 11.93 6.09
N GLU A 109 3.69 12.54 5.47
CA GLU A 109 3.30 13.94 5.70
C GLU A 109 2.82 14.19 7.14
N HIS A 110 2.57 13.14 7.93
CA HIS A 110 2.29 13.30 9.36
C HIS A 110 3.55 13.56 10.20
N LEU A 111 4.75 13.54 9.59
CA LEU A 111 5.99 13.97 10.23
C LEU A 111 5.90 15.41 10.76
N ASP A 112 5.19 16.27 10.02
CA ASP A 112 4.97 17.69 10.34
C ASP A 112 4.17 17.88 11.65
N ARG A 113 3.49 16.83 12.11
CA ARG A 113 2.67 16.83 13.34
C ARG A 113 3.40 16.27 14.56
N LEU A 114 4.63 15.81 14.40
CA LEU A 114 5.41 15.33 15.54
C LEU A 114 5.79 16.50 16.47
N PRO A 115 5.90 16.25 17.79
CA PRO A 115 6.55 17.20 18.68
C PRO A 115 7.94 17.60 18.18
N ASN A 116 8.37 18.81 18.53
CA ASN A 116 9.69 19.32 18.17
C ASN A 116 10.81 18.43 18.71
N ASP A 117 10.64 17.84 19.90
CA ASP A 117 11.55 16.87 20.51
C ASP A 117 11.15 15.42 20.20
N GLY A 118 10.39 15.17 19.14
CA GLY A 118 10.01 13.83 18.72
C GLY A 118 11.18 13.04 18.12
N VAL A 119 11.04 11.71 18.12
CA VAL A 119 11.92 10.81 17.36
C VAL A 119 11.15 10.29 16.15
N PHE A 120 11.79 10.31 14.99
CA PHE A 120 11.30 9.68 13.77
C PHE A 120 12.25 8.57 13.35
N HIS A 121 11.74 7.33 13.31
CA HIS A 121 12.47 6.18 12.80
C HIS A 121 12.04 5.87 11.36
N LEU A 122 12.93 6.18 10.42
CA LEU A 122 12.82 5.77 9.03
C LEU A 122 13.25 4.32 8.87
N HIS A 123 12.31 3.45 8.55
CA HIS A 123 12.55 2.01 8.39
C HIS A 123 12.99 1.64 6.96
N TRP A 124 12.40 2.21 5.91
CA TRP A 124 12.81 1.95 4.51
C TRP A 124 12.33 3.07 3.57
N THR A 125 13.09 3.36 2.52
CA THR A 125 12.85 4.41 1.54
C THR A 125 12.05 4.02 0.29
N ARG A 126 11.83 2.72 0.02
CA ARG A 126 11.18 2.27 -1.24
C ARG A 126 9.81 2.91 -1.49
N VAL A 127 9.08 3.23 -0.42
CA VAL A 127 7.74 3.82 -0.52
C VAL A 127 7.72 5.25 -1.06
N PHE A 128 8.85 5.98 -1.02
CA PHE A 128 8.86 7.40 -1.42
C PHE A 128 8.84 7.63 -2.92
N GLN A 129 9.19 6.61 -3.70
CA GLN A 129 9.14 6.65 -5.16
C GLN A 129 7.93 5.87 -5.72
N ALA A 130 7.07 5.38 -4.83
CA ALA A 130 5.93 4.55 -5.23
C ALA A 130 4.98 5.34 -6.14
N GLY A 131 4.67 4.77 -7.31
CA GLY A 131 3.79 5.39 -8.30
C GLY A 131 4.45 6.47 -9.16
N ALA A 132 5.77 6.68 -9.07
CA ALA A 132 6.48 7.50 -10.02
C ALA A 132 6.53 6.81 -11.39
N GLU A 133 6.08 7.51 -12.43
CA GLU A 133 6.07 7.02 -13.82
C GLU A 133 7.28 7.52 -14.62
N SER A 134 8.09 8.40 -14.02
CA SER A 134 9.29 8.97 -14.62
C SER A 134 10.33 9.27 -13.57
N GLU A 135 11.60 9.32 -13.99
CA GLU A 135 12.72 9.73 -13.15
C GLU A 135 12.51 11.13 -12.55
N GLU A 136 11.98 12.07 -13.34
CA GLU A 136 11.65 13.42 -12.88
C GLU A 136 10.64 13.40 -11.72
N LYS A 137 9.56 12.60 -11.84
CA LYS A 137 8.56 12.43 -10.77
C LYS A 137 9.18 11.80 -9.53
N ALA A 138 9.98 10.75 -9.70
CA ALA A 138 10.67 10.07 -8.59
C ALA A 138 11.64 11.02 -7.85
N GLY A 139 12.39 11.82 -8.60
CA GLY A 139 13.28 12.85 -8.06
C GLY A 139 12.53 13.96 -7.32
N GLY A 140 11.39 14.40 -7.86
CA GLY A 140 10.51 15.37 -7.20
C GLY A 140 9.95 14.86 -5.87
N GLN A 141 9.47 13.62 -5.84
CA GLN A 141 8.99 12.97 -4.61
C GLN A 141 10.10 12.82 -3.57
N SER A 142 11.29 12.41 -4.02
CA SER A 142 12.46 12.25 -3.13
C SER A 142 12.87 13.59 -2.51
N ARG A 143 12.94 14.67 -3.29
CA ARG A 143 13.24 16.02 -2.78
C ARG A 143 12.19 16.51 -1.78
N ALA A 144 10.90 16.33 -2.09
CA ALA A 144 9.82 16.74 -1.20
C ALA A 144 9.81 15.97 0.13
N TYR A 145 10.30 14.73 0.11
CA TYR A 145 10.48 13.93 1.32
C TYR A 145 11.69 14.38 2.14
N LEU A 146 12.84 14.57 1.50
CA LEU A 146 14.06 15.05 2.15
C LEU A 146 13.84 16.40 2.83
N GLN A 147 13.19 17.35 2.15
CA GLN A 147 12.86 18.65 2.72
C GLN A 147 12.07 18.51 4.03
N ARG A 148 11.09 17.61 4.11
CA ARG A 148 10.32 17.40 5.35
C ARG A 148 11.16 16.81 6.48
N ILE A 149 12.11 15.93 6.16
CA ILE A 149 13.05 15.44 7.17
C ILE A 149 13.90 16.60 7.67
N GLU A 150 14.43 17.42 6.77
CA GLU A 150 15.23 18.60 7.11
C GLU A 150 14.43 19.55 8.02
N ASP A 151 13.21 19.91 7.64
CA ASP A 151 12.31 20.75 8.44
C ASP A 151 12.04 20.16 9.84
N PHE A 152 11.93 18.83 9.93
CA PHE A 152 11.77 18.12 11.21
C PHE A 152 13.02 18.19 12.07
N LEU A 153 14.21 18.04 11.48
CA LEU A 153 15.48 18.13 12.20
C LEU A 153 15.74 19.57 12.65
N GLU A 154 15.45 20.56 11.82
CA GLU A 154 15.64 21.99 12.12
C GLU A 154 14.80 22.46 13.32
N ARG A 155 13.60 21.91 13.50
CA ARG A 155 12.76 22.22 14.66
C ARG A 155 13.12 21.44 15.94
N GLY A 156 14.17 20.63 15.93
CA GLY A 156 14.70 19.90 17.09
C GLY A 156 14.46 18.39 17.08
N GLY A 157 13.90 17.85 16.00
CA GLY A 157 13.56 16.44 15.88
C GLY A 157 14.80 15.54 15.82
N THR A 158 14.62 14.26 16.13
CA THR A 158 15.69 13.25 16.00
C THR A 158 15.34 12.22 14.94
N LEU A 159 16.22 12.02 13.96
CA LEU A 159 16.08 10.95 12.96
C LEU A 159 16.87 9.70 13.39
N VAL A 160 16.21 8.55 13.35
CA VAL A 160 16.83 7.22 13.33
C VAL A 160 16.57 6.63 11.95
N TRP A 161 17.59 6.10 11.27
CA TRP A 161 17.41 5.49 9.95
C TRP A 161 17.97 4.08 9.94
N SER A 162 17.14 3.10 9.61
CA SER A 162 17.58 1.74 9.30
C SER A 162 17.81 1.60 7.81
N VAL A 163 19.03 1.20 7.45
CA VAL A 163 19.41 0.87 6.08
C VAL A 163 19.40 -0.66 5.96
N HIS A 164 18.43 -1.21 5.23
CA HIS A 164 18.30 -2.67 5.04
C HIS A 164 19.07 -3.20 3.84
N GLU A 165 19.52 -2.32 2.94
CA GLU A 165 20.13 -2.71 1.66
C GLU A 165 21.34 -1.83 1.38
N ALA A 166 22.50 -2.46 1.19
CA ALA A 166 23.72 -1.78 0.77
C ALA A 166 23.75 -1.51 -0.75
N LEU A 167 22.93 -2.23 -1.52
CA LEU A 167 22.79 -2.13 -2.97
C LEU A 167 21.30 -2.25 -3.34
N PRO A 168 20.76 -1.41 -4.25
CA PRO A 168 19.43 -1.63 -4.80
C PRO A 168 19.44 -2.93 -5.62
N HIS A 169 18.44 -3.80 -5.42
CA HIS A 169 18.32 -5.04 -6.23
C HIS A 169 17.63 -4.82 -7.57
N ASP A 170 17.36 -3.57 -7.95
CA ASP A 170 16.62 -3.21 -9.16
C ASP A 170 17.54 -2.49 -10.15
#